data_AF-A0A3N5J1M8-F1
#
_entry.id   AF-A0A3N5J1M8-F1
#
_cell.length_a   1.000
_cell.length_b   1.000
_cell.length_c   1.000
_cell.angle_alpha   90.00
_cell.angle_beta   90.00
_cell.angle_gamma   90.00
#
_symmetry.space_group_name_H-M   'P 1'
#
loop_
_entity.id
_entity.type
_entity.pdbx_description
1 polymer ?
#
loop_
_entity_poly.entity_id
_entity_poly.type
_entity_poly.pdbx_seq_one_letter_code
_entity_poly.pdbx_strand_id
1 'polypeptide(L)'
;MKILDTQTDEAILAEIGRRLTRRRLAQQLTQAELAEQAGIGKRTLERLEAGLPAQSSTVIRIFRVLGLLPGLEQMLAEPSIRPLEAAARKGKARQRASGRTKSQQHEPWSWAETE
;
A
#
# COMPACT_ATOMS: atom_id res chain seq x y z
N MET A 1 16.32 -6.20 -10.21
CA MET A 1 16.52 -4.74 -10.27
C MET A 1 16.21 -4.15 -8.90
N LYS A 2 16.73 -2.98 -8.51
CA LYS A 2 16.22 -2.29 -7.31
C LYS A 2 14.92 -1.56 -7.67
N ILE A 3 13.96 -1.54 -6.74
CA ILE A 3 12.75 -0.70 -6.85
C ILE A 3 13.20 0.71 -6.43
N LEU A 4 12.89 1.72 -7.24
CA LEU A 4 13.27 3.11 -7.02
C LEU A 4 12.04 4.00 -7.00
N ASP A 5 12.09 5.08 -6.23
CA ASP A 5 10.94 5.99 -6.03
C ASP A 5 10.54 6.77 -7.29
N THR A 6 11.42 6.86 -8.29
CA THR A 6 11.18 7.56 -9.55
C THR A 6 10.60 6.67 -10.65
N GLN A 7 10.31 5.40 -10.36
CA GLN A 7 9.75 4.47 -11.33
C GLN A 7 8.24 4.64 -11.44
N THR A 8 7.69 4.34 -12.63
CA THR A 8 6.25 4.27 -12.81
C THR A 8 5.69 3.03 -12.10
N ASP A 9 4.41 3.09 -11.76
CA ASP A 9 3.71 1.98 -11.12
C ASP A 9 3.82 0.68 -11.94
N GLU A 10 3.73 0.77 -13.27
CA GLU A 10 3.85 -0.39 -14.17
C GLU A 10 5.24 -1.01 -14.10
N ALA A 11 6.30 -0.20 -14.01
CA ALA A 11 7.66 -0.70 -13.89
C ALA A 11 7.89 -1.41 -12.56
N ILE A 12 7.31 -0.88 -11.48
CA ILE A 12 7.36 -1.49 -10.15
C ILE A 12 6.57 -2.81 -10.13
N LEU A 13 5.35 -2.82 -10.69
CA LEU A 13 4.52 -4.02 -10.79
C LEU A 13 5.22 -5.13 -11.59
N ALA A 14 5.86 -4.78 -12.71
CA ALA A 14 6.64 -5.74 -13.50
C ALA A 14 7.83 -6.33 -12.71
N GLU A 15 8.53 -5.52 -11.91
CA GLU A 15 9.59 -6.03 -11.05
C GLU A 15 9.06 -6.91 -9.91
N ILE A 16 7.94 -6.55 -9.30
CA ILE A 16 7.25 -7.38 -8.29
C ILE A 16 6.87 -8.73 -8.90
N GLY A 17 6.22 -8.75 -10.08
CA GLY A 17 5.85 -9.97 -10.79
C GLY A 17 7.05 -10.88 -11.04
N ARG A 18 8.16 -10.33 -11.58
CA ARG A 18 9.42 -11.07 -11.78
C ARG A 18 9.97 -11.67 -10.49
N ARG A 19 9.95 -10.92 -9.37
CA ARG A 19 10.44 -11.41 -8.08
C ARG A 19 9.57 -12.53 -7.52
N LEU A 20 8.26 -12.44 -7.70
CA LEU A 20 7.33 -13.50 -7.31
C LEU A 20 7.55 -14.77 -8.13
N THR A 21 7.72 -14.65 -9.45
CA THR A 21 8.10 -15.79 -10.31
C THR A 21 9.37 -16.46 -9.81
N ARG A 22 10.43 -15.70 -9.49
CA ARG A 22 11.68 -16.27 -8.95
C ARG A 22 11.46 -16.99 -7.62
N ARG A 23 10.66 -16.42 -6.72
CA ARG A 23 10.34 -17.00 -5.42
C ARG A 23 9.55 -18.30 -5.58
N ARG A 24 8.55 -18.31 -6.47
CA ARG A 24 7.77 -19.50 -6.83
C ARG A 24 8.68 -20.62 -7.36
N LEU A 25 9.55 -20.29 -8.32
CA LEU A 25 10.51 -21.26 -8.89
C LEU A 25 11.51 -21.77 -7.85
N ALA A 26 11.98 -20.93 -6.92
CA ALA A 26 12.85 -21.34 -5.83
C ALA A 26 12.18 -22.33 -4.87
N GLN A 27 10.85 -22.31 -4.78
CA GLN A 27 10.03 -23.27 -4.03
C GLN A 27 9.57 -24.46 -4.90
N GLN A 28 10.05 -24.57 -6.14
CA GLN A 28 9.69 -25.64 -7.09
C GLN A 28 8.18 -25.73 -7.40
N LEU A 29 7.45 -24.62 -7.30
CA LEU A 29 6.02 -24.59 -7.57
C LEU A 29 5.75 -24.20 -9.04
N THR A 30 4.83 -24.91 -9.68
CA THR A 30 4.19 -24.46 -10.93
C THR A 30 3.22 -23.32 -10.65
N GLN A 31 2.80 -22.62 -11.71
CA GLN A 31 1.76 -21.59 -11.58
C GLN A 31 0.41 -22.19 -11.16
N ALA A 32 0.10 -23.42 -11.58
CA ALA A 32 -1.15 -24.08 -11.19
C ALA A 32 -1.15 -24.40 -9.69
N GLU A 33 -0.07 -24.99 -9.17
CA GLU A 33 0.06 -25.34 -7.75
C GLU A 33 0.04 -24.11 -6.85
N LEU A 34 0.78 -23.05 -7.20
CA LEU A 34 0.74 -21.81 -6.41
C LEU A 34 -0.66 -21.18 -6.43
N ALA A 35 -1.32 -21.16 -7.59
CA ALA A 35 -2.67 -20.61 -7.70
C ALA A 35 -3.68 -21.40 -6.87
N GLU A 36 -3.60 -22.72 -6.90
CA GLU A 36 -4.42 -23.62 -6.10
C GLU A 36 -4.20 -23.40 -4.59
N GLN A 37 -2.94 -23.42 -4.13
CA GLN A 37 -2.58 -23.18 -2.72
C GLN A 37 -3.02 -21.79 -2.25
N ALA A 38 -2.97 -20.79 -3.13
CA ALA A 38 -3.42 -19.43 -2.83
C ALA A 38 -4.95 -19.26 -2.96
N GLY A 39 -5.69 -20.26 -3.46
CA GLY A 39 -7.13 -20.18 -3.70
C GLY A 39 -7.50 -19.08 -4.71
N ILE A 40 -6.75 -19.00 -5.81
CA ILE A 40 -6.97 -18.05 -6.91
C ILE A 40 -6.94 -18.77 -8.27
N GLY A 41 -7.48 -18.13 -9.31
CA GLY A 41 -7.38 -18.67 -10.66
C GLY A 41 -5.96 -18.60 -11.23
N LYS A 42 -5.53 -19.63 -11.97
CA LYS A 42 -4.21 -19.68 -12.63
C LYS A 42 -3.94 -18.43 -13.49
N ARG A 43 -4.94 -17.99 -14.27
CA ARG A 43 -4.83 -16.79 -15.11
C ARG A 43 -4.61 -15.50 -14.30
N THR A 44 -5.12 -15.44 -13.07
CA THR A 44 -4.86 -14.33 -12.15
C THR A 44 -3.40 -14.31 -11.73
N LEU A 45 -2.82 -15.48 -11.40
CA LEU A 45 -1.39 -15.58 -11.09
C LEU A 45 -0.51 -15.24 -12.30
N GLU A 46 -0.84 -15.75 -13.50
CA GLU A 46 -0.10 -15.44 -14.74
C GLU A 46 -0.06 -13.93 -15.01
N ARG A 47 -1.19 -13.24 -14.87
CA ARG A 47 -1.27 -11.78 -15.02
C ARG A 47 -0.42 -11.04 -13.99
N LEU A 48 -0.46 -11.49 -12.74
CA LEU A 48 0.30 -10.88 -11.65
C LEU A 48 1.81 -11.06 -11.85
N GLU A 49 2.25 -12.25 -12.25
CA GLU A 49 3.65 -12.53 -12.61
C GLU A 49 4.09 -11.70 -13.83
N ALA A 50 3.17 -11.39 -14.75
CA ALA A 50 3.42 -10.49 -15.88
C ALA A 50 3.42 -8.99 -15.51
N GLY A 51 3.19 -8.64 -14.24
CA GLY A 51 3.21 -7.25 -13.77
C GLY A 51 1.91 -6.48 -14.00
N LEU A 52 0.79 -7.17 -14.20
CA LEU A 52 -0.52 -6.52 -14.29
C LEU A 52 -1.09 -6.25 -12.89
N PRO A 53 -1.88 -5.17 -12.73
CA PRO A 53 -2.49 -4.84 -11.46
C PRO A 53 -3.44 -5.95 -10.98
N ALA A 54 -3.47 -6.15 -9.67
CA ALA A 54 -4.29 -7.16 -9.00
C ALA A 54 -4.85 -6.61 -7.69
N GLN A 55 -5.92 -7.23 -7.19
CA GLN A 55 -6.49 -6.86 -5.90
C GLN A 55 -5.51 -7.20 -4.77
N SER A 56 -5.45 -6.34 -3.75
CA SER A 56 -4.57 -6.52 -2.59
C SER A 56 -4.81 -7.86 -1.88
N SER A 57 -6.06 -8.32 -1.81
CA SER A 57 -6.42 -9.63 -1.26
C SER A 57 -5.76 -10.80 -2.01
N THR A 58 -5.66 -10.73 -3.34
CA THR A 58 -4.95 -11.71 -4.18
C THR A 58 -3.45 -11.71 -3.86
N VAL A 59 -2.86 -10.53 -3.77
CA VAL A 59 -1.43 -10.38 -3.45
C VAL A 59 -1.11 -10.97 -2.08
N ILE A 60 -1.95 -10.68 -1.07
CA ILE A 60 -1.80 -11.22 0.30
C ILE A 60 -1.88 -12.75 0.30
N ARG A 61 -2.79 -13.36 -0.46
CA ARG A 61 -2.90 -14.82 -0.56
C ARG A 61 -1.63 -15.45 -1.14
N ILE A 62 -1.07 -14.87 -2.20
CA ILE A 62 0.20 -15.33 -2.79
C ILE A 62 1.36 -15.16 -1.80
N PHE A 63 1.44 -14.02 -1.12
CA PHE A 63 2.48 -13.76 -0.13
C PHE A 63 2.42 -14.75 1.03
N ARG A 64 1.22 -15.19 1.43
CA ARG A 64 1.04 -16.21 2.45
C ARG A 64 1.67 -17.53 2.04
N VAL A 65 1.39 -18.01 0.83
CA VAL A 65 1.96 -19.27 0.31
C VAL A 65 3.47 -19.15 0.15
N LEU A 66 3.96 -18.03 -0.38
CA LEU A 66 5.39 -17.80 -0.61
C LEU A 66 6.18 -17.40 0.65
N GLY A 67 5.55 -17.34 1.83
CA GLY A 67 6.21 -16.99 3.09
C GLY A 67 6.74 -15.55 3.17
N LEU A 68 6.06 -14.61 2.49
CA LEU A 68 6.48 -13.20 2.39
C LEU A 68 5.79 -12.27 3.41
N LEU A 69 4.79 -12.75 4.16
CA LEU A 69 4.08 -11.94 5.15
C LEU A 69 4.99 -11.29 6.21
N PRO A 70 6.04 -11.94 6.74
CA PRO A 70 6.94 -11.29 7.71
C PRO A 70 7.68 -10.07 7.14
N GLY A 71 7.89 -10.01 5.82
CA GLY A 71 8.46 -8.83 5.17
C GLY A 71 7.48 -7.66 5.10
N LEU A 72 6.17 -7.96 5.03
CA LEU A 72 5.12 -6.94 5.04
C LEU A 72 5.06 -6.22 6.39
N GLU A 73 5.27 -6.94 7.50
CA GLU A 73 5.33 -6.37 8.85
C GLU A 73 6.46 -5.34 8.98
N GLN A 74 7.64 -5.64 8.43
CA GLN A 74 8.77 -4.70 8.43
C GLN A 74 8.49 -3.46 7.56
N MET A 75 7.79 -3.65 6.43
CA MET A 75 7.45 -2.58 5.50
C MET A 75 6.36 -1.65 6.07
N LEU A 76 5.40 -2.20 6.81
CA LEU A 76 4.23 -1.51 7.35
C LEU A 76 4.30 -1.39 8.88
N ALA A 77 5.51 -1.29 9.43
CA ALA A 77 5.72 -1.23 10.88
C ALA A 77 4.87 -0.11 11.51
N GLU A 78 4.17 -0.46 12.61
CA GLU A 78 3.29 0.49 13.27
C GLU A 78 4.10 1.68 13.82
N PRO A 79 3.72 2.93 13.52
CA PRO A 79 4.41 4.09 14.05
C PRO A 79 4.28 4.13 15.57
N SER A 80 5.41 4.09 16.27
CA SER A 80 5.43 4.18 17.74
C SER A 80 4.88 5.53 18.20
N ILE A 81 3.84 5.53 19.04
CA ILE A 81 3.32 6.77 19.64
C ILE A 81 4.35 7.28 20.64
N ARG A 82 4.85 8.51 20.42
CA ARG A 82 5.76 9.15 21.39
C ARG A 82 5.00 9.45 22.69
N PRO A 83 5.57 9.20 23.88
CA PRO A 83 4.88 9.42 25.17
C PRO A 83 4.29 10.84 25.34
N LEU A 84 4.98 11.84 24.81
CA LEU A 84 4.51 13.23 24.82
C LEU A 84 3.24 13.44 23.98
N GLU A 85 3.13 12.74 22.84
CA GLU A 85 1.94 12.78 21.99
C GLU A 85 0.76 12.02 22.61
N ALA A 86 1.03 10.91 23.30
CA ALA A 86 0.01 10.17 24.05
C ALA A 86 -0.59 11.00 25.19
N ALA A 87 0.27 11.72 25.94
CA ALA A 87 -0.14 12.63 27.00
C ALA A 87 -0.96 13.82 26.45
N ALA A 88 -0.49 14.46 25.38
CA ALA A 88 -1.20 15.57 24.75
C ALA A 88 -2.59 15.18 24.21
N ARG A 89 -2.78 13.91 23.81
CA ARG A 89 -4.05 13.40 23.28
C ARG A 89 -4.94 12.71 24.33
N LYS A 90 -4.59 12.75 25.63
CA LYS A 90 -5.31 12.03 26.70
C LYS A 90 -5.57 10.56 26.32
N GLY A 91 -4.59 9.91 25.68
CA GLY A 91 -4.69 8.52 25.24
C GLY A 91 -5.51 8.25 23.97
N LYS A 92 -6.10 9.25 23.30
CA LYS A 92 -6.84 9.03 22.04
C LYS A 92 -5.91 9.00 20.82
N ALA A 93 -5.91 7.90 20.09
CA ALA A 93 -5.20 7.79 18.81
C ALA A 93 -5.83 8.70 17.73
N ARG A 94 -5.01 9.23 16.83
CA ARG A 94 -5.49 10.06 15.71
C ARG A 94 -6.10 9.16 14.65
N GLN A 95 -7.40 9.33 14.37
CA GLN A 95 -8.10 8.54 13.36
C GLN A 95 -8.02 9.13 11.94
N ARG A 96 -7.82 10.45 11.83
CA ARG A 96 -7.78 11.17 10.55
C ARG A 96 -6.81 12.34 10.60
N ALA A 97 -6.26 12.69 9.44
CA ALA A 97 -5.63 13.99 9.25
C ALA A 97 -6.70 15.03 8.89
N SER A 98 -6.91 16.03 9.73
CA SER A 98 -7.60 17.25 9.29
C SER A 98 -6.66 18.02 8.35
N GLY A 99 -7.15 18.36 7.16
CA GLY A 99 -6.46 19.31 6.31
C GLY A 99 -6.40 20.68 6.97
N ARG A 100 -5.41 21.50 6.62
CA ARG A 100 -5.47 22.93 6.94
C ARG A 100 -6.65 23.51 6.18
N THR A 101 -7.75 23.78 6.87
CA THR A 101 -8.78 24.69 6.35
C THR A 101 -8.07 26.02 6.13
N LYS A 102 -7.95 26.48 4.88
CA LYS A 102 -7.65 27.88 4.62
C LYS A 102 -8.78 28.65 5.28
N SER A 103 -8.52 29.30 6.41
CA SER A 103 -9.41 30.31 6.93
C SER A 103 -9.61 31.29 5.77
N GLN A 104 -10.81 31.29 5.18
CA GLN A 104 -11.20 32.39 4.32
C GLN A 104 -11.02 33.63 5.19
N GLN A 105 -10.01 34.42 4.85
CA GLN A 105 -9.93 35.78 5.33
C GLN A 105 -11.23 36.42 4.83
N HIS A 106 -12.21 36.53 5.71
CA HIS A 106 -13.38 37.34 5.45
C HIS A 106 -12.85 38.77 5.34
N GLU A 107 -12.70 39.28 4.11
CA GLU A 107 -12.67 40.72 3.94
C GLU A 107 -13.99 41.25 4.51
N PRO A 108 -13.95 42.16 5.50
CA PRO A 108 -15.16 42.72 6.05
C PRO A 108 -15.83 43.54 4.94
N TRP A 109 -17.03 43.11 4.60
CA TRP A 109 -17.95 43.80 3.71
C TRP A 109 -18.03 45.29 4.08
N SER A 110 -17.59 46.19 3.18
CA SER A 110 -17.79 47.63 3.32
C SER A 110 -18.95 48.09 2.45
N TRP A 111 -20.04 48.53 3.07
CA TRP A 111 -21.04 49.34 2.36
C TRP A 111 -20.40 50.70 2.06
N ALA A 112 -20.23 51.04 0.78
CA ALA A 112 -20.03 52.43 0.41
C ALA A 112 -21.36 53.16 0.69
N GLU A 113 -21.37 54.02 1.70
CA GLU A 113 -22.49 54.92 1.96
C GLU A 113 -22.65 55.92 0.79
N THR A 114 -23.91 56.19 0.49
CA THR A 114 -24.45 57.08 -0.53
C THR A 114 -23.98 58.53 -0.41
N GLU A 115 -23.74 59.17 -1.56
CA GLU A 115 -24.09 60.57 -1.81
C GLU A 115 -24.74 60.71 -3.20
#